data_AF-A0A4Y3VIP3-F1
#
_entry.id   AF-A0A4Y3VIP3-F1
#
_cell.length_a   1.000
_cell.length_b   1.000
_cell.length_c   1.000
_cell.angle_alpha   90.00
_cell.angle_beta   90.00
_cell.angle_gamma   90.00
#
_symmetry.space_group_name_H-M   'P 1'
#
loop_
_entity.id
_entity.type
_entity.pdbx_description
1 polymer ?
#
loop_
_entity_poly.entity_id
_entity_poly.type
_entity_poly.pdbx_seq_one_letter_code
_entity_poly.pdbx_strand_id
1 'polypeptide(L)'
;MNRRGRRAALPPGDHARPEPLDPGGLVVRHVDRNGRVRAYDFATLPVAEPMQRSLAVLFAARCHPNRWGSHRSSRLMFELLEKFTVFLSGLERPPRDVEELTTAQVKQWRLSEAGTAGGYNAITRVGSLLRQDARLVSGPVADELAVRTQRPKSQTQSYSEEEFDRIKRAARRTFRAALLCVSTTTRRTWSGGGRAPSRRAATTSSWARRSPLWPARATSRAGSARREHGIRSGGSIPSWATPARPRPGSGCSCPGWRPLPWACC
;
A
#
# COMPACT_ATOMS: atom_id res chain seq x y z
N MET A 1 16.47 48.20 9.73
CA MET A 1 15.97 46.93 10.31
C MET A 1 14.45 47.07 10.53
N ASN A 2 13.61 46.41 9.73
CA ASN A 2 12.14 46.49 9.87
C ASN A 2 11.56 45.18 10.41
N ARG A 3 11.25 45.15 11.71
CA ARG A 3 10.42 44.12 12.35
C ARG A 3 9.01 44.68 12.55
N ARG A 4 8.16 44.63 11.51
CA ARG A 4 6.71 44.80 11.66
C ARG A 4 6.01 43.65 10.94
N GLY A 5 5.96 42.50 11.58
CA GLY A 5 5.10 41.40 11.15
C GLY A 5 3.65 41.80 11.36
N ARG A 6 2.86 41.89 10.29
CA ARG A 6 1.40 42.03 10.38
C ARG A 6 0.84 40.83 11.15
N ARG A 7 0.09 41.09 12.22
CA ARG A 7 -0.70 40.08 12.92
C ARG A 7 -1.72 39.52 11.94
N ALA A 8 -1.71 38.22 11.69
CA ALA A 8 -2.74 37.58 10.90
C ALA A 8 -4.10 37.83 11.58
N ALA A 9 -5.08 38.32 10.81
CA ALA A 9 -6.43 38.45 11.32
C ALA A 9 -6.97 37.06 11.64
N LEU A 10 -7.49 36.87 12.86
CA LEU A 10 -8.21 35.66 13.20
C LEU A 10 -9.46 35.54 12.31
N PRO A 11 -9.77 34.34 11.80
CA PRO A 11 -11.04 34.12 11.13
C PRO A 11 -12.22 34.48 12.07
N PRO A 12 -13.37 34.91 11.52
CA PRO A 12 -14.55 35.22 12.30
C PRO A 12 -14.93 34.07 13.24
N GLY A 13 -15.45 34.40 14.43
CA GLY A 13 -15.66 33.48 15.56
C GLY A 13 -16.58 32.29 15.28
N ASP A 14 -17.32 32.33 14.17
CA ASP A 14 -18.27 31.28 13.76
C ASP A 14 -17.63 30.22 12.84
N HIS A 15 -16.31 30.31 12.58
CA HIS A 15 -15.60 29.27 11.84
C HIS A 15 -15.37 28.02 12.71
N ALA A 16 -16.42 27.22 12.86
CA ALA A 16 -16.32 25.85 13.35
C ALA A 16 -15.85 24.94 12.20
N ARG A 17 -14.85 24.10 12.50
CA ARG A 17 -14.42 23.06 11.58
C ARG A 17 -15.55 22.02 11.46
N PRO A 18 -15.93 21.58 10.24
CA PRO A 18 -16.90 20.52 10.08
C PRO A 18 -16.44 19.27 10.82
N GLU A 19 -17.33 18.65 11.57
CA GLU A 19 -17.05 17.38 12.24
C GLU A 19 -16.67 16.34 11.17
N PRO A 20 -15.55 15.61 11.32
CA PRO A 20 -15.12 14.65 10.31
C PRO A 20 -16.10 13.48 10.13
N LEU A 21 -16.97 13.21 11.11
CA LEU A 21 -17.94 12.11 11.09
C LEU A 21 -19.34 12.66 10.73
N ASP A 22 -20.02 12.07 9.75
CA ASP A 22 -21.44 12.36 9.51
C ASP A 22 -22.32 11.80 10.65
N PRO A 23 -23.55 12.30 10.87
CA PRO A 23 -24.43 11.88 11.98
C PRO A 23 -24.74 10.37 12.03
N GLY A 24 -24.65 9.67 10.90
CA GLY A 24 -24.80 8.22 10.82
C GLY A 24 -23.55 7.42 11.21
N GLY A 25 -22.43 8.08 11.50
CA GLY A 25 -21.20 7.47 12.01
C GLY A 25 -20.39 6.64 11.01
N LEU A 26 -20.89 6.42 9.80
CA LEU A 26 -20.28 5.55 8.79
C LEU A 26 -19.60 6.30 7.64
N VAL A 27 -19.88 7.59 7.46
CA VAL A 27 -19.22 8.41 6.43
C VAL A 27 -18.23 9.37 7.10
N VAL A 28 -16.96 9.28 6.67
CA VAL A 28 -15.90 10.16 7.17
C VAL A 28 -15.49 11.16 6.09
N ARG A 29 -15.55 12.46 6.43
CA ARG A 29 -15.15 13.58 5.57
C ARG A 29 -13.76 14.06 5.97
N HIS A 30 -12.79 13.81 5.09
CA HIS A 30 -11.44 14.33 5.23
C HIS A 30 -11.28 15.65 4.49
N VAL A 31 -10.88 16.70 5.19
CA VAL A 31 -10.49 18.00 4.63
C VAL A 31 -8.97 18.09 4.51
N ASP A 32 -8.45 18.30 3.30
CA ASP A 32 -7.00 18.48 3.08
C ASP A 32 -6.52 19.89 3.45
N ARG A 33 -5.20 20.13 3.34
CA ARG A 33 -4.60 21.44 3.60
C ARG A 33 -5.06 22.56 2.66
N ASN A 34 -5.63 22.21 1.51
CA ASN A 34 -6.17 23.14 0.54
C ASN A 34 -7.68 23.37 0.75
N GLY A 35 -8.28 22.83 1.82
CA GLY A 35 -9.71 22.92 2.10
C GLY A 35 -10.57 22.00 1.23
N ARG A 36 -9.98 21.09 0.44
CA ARG A 36 -10.74 20.13 -0.38
C ARG A 36 -11.26 19.02 0.51
N VAL A 37 -12.49 18.60 0.24
CA VAL A 37 -13.18 17.57 1.02
C VAL A 37 -13.25 16.27 0.22
N ARG A 38 -12.96 15.15 0.88
CA ARG A 38 -13.19 13.81 0.35
C ARG A 38 -13.94 12.97 1.37
N ALA A 39 -15.03 12.35 0.94
CA ALA A 39 -15.82 11.42 1.75
C ALA A 39 -15.31 9.98 1.58
N TYR A 40 -15.40 9.21 2.66
CA TYR A 40 -15.11 7.78 2.73
C TYR A 40 -16.28 7.09 3.40
N ASP A 41 -16.87 6.10 2.74
CA ASP A 41 -18.03 5.37 3.23
C ASP A 41 -17.61 4.00 3.79
N PHE A 42 -17.71 3.84 5.11
CA PHE A 42 -17.37 2.63 5.84
C PHE A 42 -18.46 1.56 5.77
N ALA A 43 -19.68 1.91 5.33
CA ALA A 43 -20.75 0.93 5.12
C ALA A 43 -20.42 -0.06 3.99
N THR A 44 -19.47 0.29 3.12
CA THR A 44 -19.01 -0.56 2.01
C THR A 44 -18.06 -1.69 2.45
N LEU A 45 -17.56 -1.64 3.69
CA LEU A 45 -16.61 -2.63 4.20
C LEU A 45 -17.33 -3.94 4.58
N PRO A 46 -16.83 -5.13 4.20
CA PRO A 46 -17.51 -6.42 4.40
C PRO A 46 -17.36 -6.96 5.84
N VAL A 47 -17.64 -6.14 6.85
CA VAL A 47 -17.60 -6.51 8.27
C VAL A 47 -18.88 -6.07 8.95
N ALA A 48 -19.12 -6.56 10.17
CA ALA A 48 -20.29 -6.18 10.94
C ALA A 48 -20.32 -4.66 11.20
N GLU A 49 -21.52 -4.08 11.28
CA GLU A 49 -21.72 -2.65 11.47
C GLU A 49 -20.97 -2.05 12.70
N PRO A 50 -20.89 -2.71 13.86
CA PRO A 50 -20.10 -2.20 14.99
C PRO A 50 -18.62 -2.00 14.64
N MET A 51 -18.01 -2.98 13.95
CA MET A 51 -16.65 -2.85 13.42
C MET A 51 -16.53 -1.68 12.43
N GLN A 52 -17.49 -1.51 11.51
CA GLN A 52 -17.47 -0.40 10.55
C GLN A 52 -17.46 0.96 11.27
N ARG A 53 -18.30 1.13 12.30
CA ARG A 53 -18.35 2.36 13.11
C ARG A 53 -17.06 2.58 13.89
N SER A 54 -16.52 1.54 14.53
CA SER A 54 -15.23 1.62 15.24
C SER A 54 -14.10 2.06 14.31
N LEU A 55 -14.01 1.49 13.11
CA LEU A 55 -13.01 1.88 12.12
C LEU A 55 -13.23 3.31 11.60
N ALA A 56 -14.48 3.72 11.40
CA ALA A 56 -14.82 5.08 10.98
C ALA A 56 -14.37 6.12 12.01
N VAL A 57 -14.62 5.88 13.30
CA VAL A 57 -14.20 6.74 14.42
C VAL A 57 -12.67 6.85 14.47
N LEU A 58 -11.95 5.73 14.38
CA LEU A 58 -10.48 5.73 14.37
C LEU A 58 -9.92 6.49 13.17
N PHE A 59 -10.52 6.32 11.99
CA PHE A 59 -10.10 7.00 10.78
C PHE A 59 -10.38 8.51 10.85
N ALA A 60 -11.55 8.90 11.36
CA ALA A 60 -11.95 10.29 11.59
C ALA A 60 -11.00 11.01 12.55
N ALA A 61 -10.63 10.36 13.66
CA ALA A 61 -9.64 10.90 14.61
C ALA A 61 -8.28 11.20 13.97
N ARG A 62 -7.95 10.53 12.86
CA ARG A 62 -6.70 10.74 12.13
C ARG A 62 -6.81 11.72 10.96
N CYS A 63 -8.03 12.09 10.55
CA CYS A 63 -8.34 13.09 9.52
C CYS A 63 -8.13 14.54 10.01
N HIS A 64 -6.99 14.80 10.66
CA HIS A 64 -6.54 16.15 11.00
C HIS A 64 -5.44 16.61 10.03
N PRO A 65 -5.40 17.91 9.64
CA PRO A 65 -4.42 18.42 8.67
C PRO A 65 -2.96 18.29 9.15
N ASN A 66 -2.79 18.21 10.47
CA ASN A 66 -1.51 17.99 11.15
C ASN A 66 -1.05 16.51 11.10
N ARG A 67 -1.96 15.55 10.85
CA ARG A 67 -1.64 14.12 10.71
C ARG A 67 -1.69 13.67 9.25
N TRP A 68 -2.84 13.83 8.60
CA TRP A 68 -3.01 13.59 7.17
C TRP A 68 -3.27 14.92 6.47
N GLY A 69 -2.22 15.50 5.91
CA GLY A 69 -2.34 16.75 5.14
C GLY A 69 -2.84 16.56 3.70
N SER A 70 -2.93 15.32 3.21
CA SER A 70 -3.25 15.01 1.82
C SER A 70 -4.26 13.87 1.69
N HIS A 71 -5.14 13.96 0.70
CA HIS A 71 -6.06 12.87 0.36
C HIS A 71 -5.35 11.59 -0.08
N ARG A 72 -4.10 11.67 -0.58
CA ARG A 72 -3.32 10.48 -0.93
C ARG A 72 -3.06 9.60 0.30
N SER A 73 -2.77 10.21 1.45
CA SER A 73 -2.50 9.49 2.69
C SER A 73 -3.76 8.81 3.25
N SER A 74 -4.88 9.54 3.30
CA SER A 74 -6.16 8.99 3.77
C SER A 74 -6.70 7.93 2.81
N ARG A 75 -6.56 8.13 1.49
CA ARG A 75 -6.97 7.14 0.48
C ARG A 75 -6.20 5.85 0.62
N LEU A 76 -4.87 5.92 0.72
CA LEU A 76 -4.06 4.73 0.95
C LEU A 76 -4.48 4.00 2.23
N MET A 77 -4.77 4.73 3.31
CA MET A 77 -5.21 4.10 4.55
C MET A 77 -6.56 3.39 4.38
N PHE A 78 -7.52 4.01 3.69
CA PHE A 78 -8.82 3.40 3.41
C PHE A 78 -8.69 2.14 2.57
N GLU A 79 -7.87 2.15 1.50
CA GLU A 79 -7.59 0.97 0.67
C GLU A 79 -6.93 -0.18 1.49
N LEU A 80 -6.14 0.15 2.51
CA LEU A 80 -5.57 -0.86 3.41
C LEU A 80 -6.59 -1.41 4.41
N LEU A 81 -7.55 -0.59 4.85
CA LEU A 81 -8.67 -1.04 5.67
C LEU A 81 -9.60 -1.96 4.88
N GLU A 82 -9.92 -1.64 3.63
CA GLU A 82 -10.70 -2.52 2.75
C GLU A 82 -10.09 -3.92 2.70
N LYS A 83 -8.78 -4.02 2.41
CA LYS A 83 -8.05 -5.31 2.40
C LYS A 83 -8.12 -6.04 3.73
N PHE A 84 -7.91 -5.32 4.83
CA PHE A 84 -7.99 -5.90 6.17
C PHE A 84 -9.41 -6.43 6.46
N THR A 85 -10.45 -5.68 6.12
CA THR A 85 -11.84 -6.11 6.33
C THR A 85 -12.24 -7.28 5.44
N VAL A 86 -11.73 -7.36 4.21
CA VAL A 86 -11.88 -8.53 3.33
C VAL A 86 -11.20 -9.77 3.94
N PHE A 87 -10.03 -9.61 4.56
CA PHE A 87 -9.40 -10.71 5.29
C PHE A 87 -10.29 -11.16 6.47
N LEU A 88 -10.79 -10.22 7.28
CA LEU A 88 -11.63 -10.55 8.44
C LEU A 88 -12.93 -11.25 8.02
N SER A 89 -13.55 -10.82 6.92
CA SER A 89 -14.78 -11.41 6.41
C SER A 89 -14.62 -12.85 5.93
N GLY A 90 -13.39 -13.24 5.57
CA GLY A 90 -13.06 -14.60 5.14
C GLY A 90 -12.78 -15.58 6.29
N LEU A 91 -12.78 -15.10 7.54
CA LEU A 91 -12.57 -15.96 8.71
C LEU A 91 -13.83 -16.80 9.00
N GLU A 92 -13.63 -18.00 9.56
CA GLU A 92 -14.74 -18.87 9.98
C GLU A 92 -15.67 -18.19 10.99
N ARG A 93 -15.08 -17.38 11.88
CA ARG A 93 -15.80 -16.54 12.84
C ARG A 93 -15.27 -15.10 12.72
N PRO A 94 -15.89 -14.26 11.89
CA PRO A 94 -15.49 -12.87 11.74
C PRO A 94 -15.80 -12.10 13.03
N PRO A 95 -14.86 -11.28 13.55
CA PRO A 95 -15.10 -10.45 14.72
C PRO A 95 -16.16 -9.39 14.42
N ARG A 96 -17.10 -9.20 15.35
CA ARG A 96 -18.20 -8.22 15.20
C ARG A 96 -17.76 -6.80 15.48
N ASP A 97 -16.78 -6.64 16.37
CA ASP A 97 -16.18 -5.35 16.73
C ASP A 97 -14.68 -5.50 17.03
N VAL A 98 -13.96 -4.38 17.13
CA VAL A 98 -12.51 -4.32 17.37
C VAL A 98 -12.09 -4.95 18.69
N GLU A 99 -12.98 -4.99 19.69
CA GLU A 99 -12.71 -5.63 20.99
C GLU A 99 -12.72 -7.16 20.93
N GLU A 100 -13.42 -7.73 19.95
CA GLU A 100 -13.44 -9.18 19.71
C GLU A 100 -12.23 -9.65 18.90
N LEU A 101 -11.37 -8.73 18.47
CA LEU A 101 -10.18 -9.07 17.71
C LEU A 101 -9.23 -9.89 18.58
N THR A 102 -8.88 -11.09 18.12
CA THR A 102 -8.00 -12.00 18.87
C THR A 102 -6.56 -11.93 18.37
N THR A 103 -5.61 -12.33 19.21
CA THR A 103 -4.20 -12.44 18.82
C THR A 103 -3.98 -13.40 17.67
N ALA A 104 -4.72 -14.51 17.63
CA ALA A 104 -4.64 -15.50 16.57
C ALA A 104 -5.03 -14.89 15.21
N GLN A 105 -6.11 -14.10 15.17
CA GLN A 105 -6.55 -13.42 13.95
C GLN A 105 -5.53 -12.38 13.48
N VAL A 106 -4.93 -11.61 14.39
CA VAL A 106 -3.88 -10.65 14.03
C VAL A 106 -2.65 -11.36 13.47
N LYS A 107 -2.21 -12.47 14.09
CA LYS A 107 -1.10 -13.29 13.57
C LYS A 107 -1.42 -13.86 12.19
N GLN A 108 -2.61 -14.42 12.02
CA GLN A 108 -3.05 -14.98 10.74
C GLN A 108 -3.09 -13.91 9.63
N TRP A 109 -3.58 -12.71 9.94
CA TRP A 109 -3.56 -11.59 9.00
C TRP A 109 -2.13 -11.16 8.63
N ARG A 110 -1.22 -11.08 9.62
CA ARG A 110 0.19 -10.74 9.35
C ARG A 110 0.85 -11.78 8.46
N LEU A 111 0.52 -13.07 8.63
CA LEU A 111 0.99 -14.15 7.78
C LEU A 111 0.39 -14.08 6.37
N SER A 112 -0.89 -13.74 6.22
CA SER A 112 -1.50 -13.60 4.89
C SER A 112 -0.93 -12.42 4.09
N GLU A 113 -0.48 -11.36 4.79
CA GLU A 113 0.20 -10.22 4.17
C GLU A 113 1.72 -10.42 4.01
N ALA A 114 2.29 -11.45 4.64
CA ALA A 114 3.71 -11.75 4.52
C ALA A 114 4.02 -12.23 3.09
N GLY A 115 4.67 -11.38 2.30
CA GLY A 115 5.05 -11.68 0.92
C GLY A 115 4.16 -11.02 -0.15
N THR A 116 3.10 -10.32 0.23
CA THR A 116 2.27 -9.55 -0.72
C THR A 116 2.96 -8.22 -1.09
N ALA A 117 2.71 -7.75 -2.31
CA ALA A 117 3.14 -6.42 -2.73
C ALA A 117 2.42 -5.35 -1.88
N GLY A 118 3.13 -4.78 -0.91
CA GLY A 118 2.60 -3.77 0.01
C GLY A 118 2.14 -4.31 1.37
N GLY A 119 2.29 -5.60 1.67
CA GLY A 119 1.91 -6.19 2.96
C GLY A 119 2.59 -5.51 4.16
N TYR A 120 3.84 -5.08 4.02
CA TYR A 120 4.50 -4.25 5.04
C TYR A 120 3.72 -2.98 5.38
N ASN A 121 3.19 -2.27 4.36
CA ASN A 121 2.38 -1.07 4.58
C ASN A 121 1.04 -1.41 5.21
N ALA A 122 0.40 -2.51 4.79
CA ALA A 122 -0.85 -2.98 5.39
C ALA A 122 -0.65 -3.24 6.89
N ILE A 123 0.32 -4.08 7.24
CA ILE A 123 0.60 -4.46 8.63
C ILE A 123 0.93 -3.23 9.49
N THR A 124 1.88 -2.41 9.04
CA THR A 124 2.36 -1.27 9.85
C THR A 124 1.33 -0.15 9.98
N ARG A 125 0.58 0.17 8.92
CA ARG A 125 -0.38 1.30 8.95
C ARG A 125 -1.69 0.93 9.62
N VAL A 126 -2.26 -0.23 9.28
CA VAL A 126 -3.49 -0.71 9.94
C VAL A 126 -3.19 -1.00 11.40
N GLY A 127 -2.08 -1.68 11.72
CA GLY A 127 -1.68 -1.92 13.12
C GLY A 127 -1.40 -0.63 13.90
N SER A 128 -0.87 0.42 13.26
CA SER A 128 -0.73 1.74 13.90
C SER A 128 -2.07 2.45 14.11
N LEU A 129 -3.09 2.20 13.29
CA LEU A 129 -4.41 2.80 13.43
C LEU A 129 -5.21 2.09 14.53
N LEU A 130 -5.21 0.76 14.54
CA LEU A 130 -5.94 -0.05 15.53
C LEU A 130 -5.45 0.21 16.95
N ARG A 131 -4.14 0.42 17.15
CA ARG A 131 -3.56 0.80 18.45
C ARG A 131 -3.99 2.17 18.98
N GLN A 132 -4.75 2.96 18.20
CA GLN A 132 -5.31 4.23 18.67
C GLN A 132 -6.65 4.05 19.36
N ASP A 133 -7.27 2.87 19.23
CA ASP A 133 -8.50 2.55 19.96
C ASP A 133 -8.15 2.30 21.42
N ALA A 134 -8.84 3.01 22.33
CA ALA A 134 -8.66 2.88 23.77
C ALA A 134 -8.82 1.43 24.26
N ARG A 135 -9.69 0.65 23.60
CA ARG A 135 -9.97 -0.77 23.92
C ARG A 135 -8.81 -1.70 23.55
N LEU A 136 -7.94 -1.26 22.64
CA LEU A 136 -6.78 -2.01 22.16
C LEU A 136 -5.44 -1.40 22.61
N VAL A 137 -5.45 -0.53 23.63
CA VAL A 137 -4.22 0.09 24.17
C VAL A 137 -3.37 -0.92 24.94
N SER A 138 -4.00 -1.91 25.58
CA SER A 138 -3.33 -2.89 26.42
C SER A 138 -3.81 -4.31 26.15
N GLY A 139 -2.98 -5.29 26.49
CA GLY A 139 -3.31 -6.71 26.39
C GLY A 139 -2.65 -7.40 25.19
N PRO A 140 -2.91 -8.71 25.04
CA PRO A 140 -2.11 -9.55 24.15
C PRO A 140 -2.30 -9.19 22.66
N VAL A 141 -3.46 -8.60 22.31
CA VAL A 141 -3.74 -8.09 20.95
C VAL A 141 -2.94 -6.82 20.68
N ALA A 142 -2.85 -5.92 21.65
CA ALA A 142 -2.05 -4.70 21.56
C ALA A 142 -0.56 -5.04 21.38
N ASP A 143 -0.07 -6.03 22.13
CA ASP A 143 1.29 -6.55 22.03
C ASP A 143 1.58 -7.11 20.64
N GLU A 144 0.68 -7.93 20.10
CA GLU A 144 0.83 -8.48 18.74
C GLU A 144 0.80 -7.39 17.67
N LEU A 145 -0.07 -6.38 17.80
CA LEU A 145 -0.11 -5.22 16.91
C LEU A 145 1.16 -4.35 17.01
N ALA A 146 1.85 -4.38 18.16
CA ALA A 146 3.11 -3.68 18.37
C ALA A 146 4.33 -4.45 17.83
N VAL A 147 4.20 -5.75 17.52
CA VAL A 147 5.30 -6.56 16.98
C VAL A 147 5.84 -5.92 15.71
N ARG A 148 7.15 -5.67 15.70
CA ARG A 148 7.85 -5.05 14.58
C ARG A 148 7.79 -5.95 13.35
N THR A 149 7.38 -5.37 12.22
CA THR A 149 7.45 -6.02 10.90
C THR A 149 8.75 -5.64 10.22
N GLN A 150 9.43 -6.62 9.62
CA GLN A 150 10.64 -6.36 8.84
C GLN A 150 10.28 -5.63 7.56
N ARG A 151 10.99 -4.54 7.28
CA ARG A 151 10.81 -3.81 6.03
C ARG A 151 11.41 -4.64 4.90
N PRO A 152 10.66 -4.95 3.84
CA PRO A 152 11.21 -5.62 2.67
C PRO A 152 12.39 -4.81 2.14
N LYS A 153 13.50 -5.49 1.81
CA LYS A 153 14.62 -4.84 1.12
C LYS A 153 14.08 -4.30 -0.20
N SER A 154 14.35 -3.04 -0.48
CA SER A 154 13.97 -2.43 -1.75
C SER A 154 14.59 -3.24 -2.88
N GLN A 155 13.75 -3.77 -3.77
CA GLN A 155 14.21 -4.37 -5.03
C GLN A 155 14.42 -3.30 -6.12
N THR A 156 14.21 -2.02 -5.78
CA THR A 156 14.48 -0.92 -6.71
C THR A 156 15.98 -0.89 -6.98
N GLN A 157 16.33 -1.41 -8.14
CA GLN A 157 17.66 -1.29 -8.70
C GLN A 157 17.84 0.16 -9.16
N SER A 158 18.77 0.88 -8.53
CA SER A 158 19.24 2.14 -9.07
C SER A 158 20.00 1.86 -10.35
N TYR A 159 19.80 2.68 -11.38
CA TYR A 159 20.65 2.66 -12.56
C TYR A 159 22.11 2.81 -12.16
N SER A 160 23.01 2.06 -12.79
CA SER A 160 24.44 2.33 -12.65
C SER A 160 24.76 3.72 -13.21
N GLU A 161 25.90 4.30 -12.85
CA GLU A 161 26.29 5.60 -13.37
C GLU A 161 26.40 5.59 -14.90
N GLU A 162 26.93 4.51 -15.48
CA GLU A 162 27.06 4.32 -16.92
C GLU A 162 25.71 4.18 -17.61
N GLU A 163 24.76 3.46 -16.99
CA GLU A 163 23.41 3.30 -17.49
C GLU A 163 22.63 4.62 -17.41
N PHE A 164 22.78 5.34 -16.31
CA PHE A 164 22.21 6.68 -16.14
C PHE A 164 22.77 7.68 -17.16
N ASP A 165 24.07 7.63 -17.45
CA ASP A 165 24.72 8.43 -18.48
C ASP A 165 24.26 8.07 -19.89
N ARG A 166 24.01 6.79 -20.15
CA ARG A 166 23.42 6.34 -21.41
C ARG A 166 22.01 6.90 -21.58
N ILE A 167 21.18 6.83 -20.54
CA ILE A 167 19.83 7.40 -20.52
C ILE A 167 19.87 8.91 -20.74
N LYS A 168 20.74 9.64 -20.01
CA LYS A 168 20.91 11.10 -20.19
C LYS A 168 21.32 11.46 -21.61
N ARG A 169 22.29 10.75 -22.19
CA ARG A 169 22.77 11.00 -23.57
C ARG A 169 21.67 10.74 -24.59
N ALA A 170 20.92 9.63 -24.45
CA ALA A 170 19.79 9.33 -25.33
C ALA A 170 18.71 10.41 -25.24
N ALA A 171 18.31 10.81 -24.02
CA ALA A 171 17.31 11.85 -23.82
C ALA A 171 17.74 13.20 -24.45
N ARG A 172 19.01 13.61 -24.25
CA ARG A 172 19.56 14.83 -24.86
C ARG A 172 19.50 14.81 -26.39
N ARG A 173 19.77 13.67 -27.02
CA ARG A 173 19.66 13.52 -28.48
C ARG A 173 18.22 13.72 -28.95
N THR A 174 17.26 13.10 -28.26
CA THR A 174 15.82 13.24 -28.58
C THR A 174 15.34 14.68 -28.44
N PHE A 175 15.70 15.37 -27.34
CA PHE A 175 15.32 16.78 -27.15
C PHE A 175 15.94 17.70 -28.20
N ARG A 176 17.22 17.50 -28.56
CA ARG A 176 17.87 18.30 -29.61
C ARG A 176 17.22 18.08 -30.98
N ALA A 177 16.89 16.84 -31.33
CA ALA A 177 16.20 16.53 -32.57
C ALA A 177 14.81 17.19 -32.62
N ALA A 178 14.04 17.15 -31.53
CA ALA A 178 12.75 17.82 -31.44
C ALA A 178 12.87 19.35 -31.57
N LEU A 179 13.85 19.97 -30.91
CA LEU A 179 14.12 21.42 -31.03
C LEU A 179 14.50 21.82 -32.45
N LEU A 180 15.33 21.02 -33.14
CA LEU A 180 15.69 21.26 -34.53
C LEU A 180 14.46 21.15 -35.45
N CYS A 181 13.59 20.17 -35.23
CA CYS A 181 12.35 20.03 -35.99
C CYS A 181 11.43 21.26 -35.81
N VAL A 182 11.22 21.71 -34.56
CA VAL A 182 10.41 22.89 -34.26
C VAL A 182 11.04 24.14 -34.90
N SER A 183 12.32 24.41 -34.66
CA SER A 183 12.99 25.58 -35.23
C SER A 183 13.02 25.59 -36.76
N THR A 184 13.16 24.43 -37.40
CA THR A 184 13.12 24.31 -38.87
C THR A 184 11.71 24.58 -39.40
N THR A 185 10.67 24.08 -38.72
CA THR A 185 9.27 24.33 -39.08
C THR A 185 8.90 25.81 -38.89
N THR A 186 9.30 26.41 -37.77
CA THR A 186 9.11 27.83 -37.49
C THR A 186 9.87 28.70 -38.51
N ARG A 187 11.10 28.33 -38.88
CA ARG A 187 11.85 29.05 -39.92
C ARG A 187 11.18 28.95 -41.29
N ARG A 188 10.68 27.77 -41.70
CA ARG A 188 9.98 27.59 -42.98
C ARG A 188 8.67 28.37 -43.06
N THR A 189 7.92 28.45 -41.95
CA THR A 189 6.70 29.25 -41.87
C THR A 189 6.98 30.76 -41.89
N TRP A 190 8.12 31.20 -41.34
CA TRP A 190 8.57 32.59 -41.40
C TRP A 190 9.16 33.01 -42.75
N SER A 191 9.95 32.14 -43.38
CA SER A 191 10.56 32.42 -44.70
C SER A 191 9.59 32.28 -45.87
N GLY A 192 8.41 31.69 -45.66
CA GLY A 192 7.35 31.55 -46.66
C GLY A 192 6.31 32.67 -46.64
N GLY A 193 6.68 33.89 -46.22
CA GLY A 193 5.79 35.03 -45.97
C GLY A 193 4.49 35.07 -46.79
N GLY A 194 3.36 35.04 -46.07
CA GLY A 194 2.10 35.68 -46.45
C GLY A 194 1.32 35.10 -47.63
N ARG A 195 0.40 34.16 -47.36
CA ARG A 195 -0.94 34.27 -47.94
C ARG A 195 -1.94 34.44 -46.80
N ALA A 196 -2.65 35.56 -46.83
CA ALA A 196 -3.74 35.85 -45.91
C ALA A 196 -4.78 34.71 -45.93
N PRO A 197 -5.40 34.38 -44.78
CA PRO A 197 -6.48 33.40 -44.77
C PRO A 197 -7.70 34.01 -45.47
N SER A 198 -8.03 33.53 -46.67
CA SER A 198 -9.35 33.78 -47.26
C SER A 198 -10.38 33.11 -46.36
N ARG A 199 -11.15 33.91 -45.62
CA ARG A 199 -12.37 33.46 -44.96
C ARG A 199 -13.31 32.89 -46.01
N ARG A 200 -13.44 31.56 -46.06
CA ARG A 200 -14.68 30.88 -46.44
C ARG A 200 -14.67 29.42 -45.97
N ALA A 201 -15.62 29.17 -45.07
CA ALA A 201 -16.36 27.94 -44.79
C ALA A 201 -15.61 26.64 -44.42
N ALA A 202 -16.13 26.05 -43.36
CA ALA A 202 -15.78 24.77 -42.77
C ALA A 202 -15.95 23.59 -43.72
N THR A 203 -15.01 22.64 -43.64
CA THR A 203 -15.33 21.21 -43.75
C THR A 203 -14.41 20.41 -42.84
N THR A 204 -15.03 19.66 -41.94
CA THR A 204 -14.50 18.58 -41.12
C THR A 204 -13.61 17.62 -41.90
N SER A 205 -12.38 17.35 -41.44
CA SER A 205 -11.76 16.01 -41.56
C SER A 205 -10.43 15.88 -40.80
N SER A 206 -10.39 14.90 -39.89
CA SER A 206 -9.29 13.93 -39.72
C SER A 206 -7.88 14.43 -39.32
N TRP A 207 -7.65 14.64 -38.02
CA TRP A 207 -6.32 14.50 -37.39
C TRP A 207 -6.20 13.23 -36.51
N ALA A 208 -7.01 12.21 -36.78
CA ALA A 208 -6.87 10.87 -36.22
C ALA A 208 -6.24 9.92 -37.26
N ARG A 209 -4.92 10.03 -37.47
CA ARG A 209 -4.04 8.92 -37.94
C ARG A 209 -2.60 9.40 -38.14
N ARG A 210 -1.73 9.06 -37.17
CA ARG A 210 -0.30 8.68 -37.27
C ARG A 210 0.47 9.14 -36.03
N SER A 211 0.28 8.39 -34.94
CA SER A 211 1.29 8.23 -33.91
C SER A 211 2.31 7.17 -34.36
N PRO A 212 3.62 7.38 -34.18
CA PRO A 212 4.55 6.29 -33.99
C PRO A 212 4.83 6.14 -32.48
N LEU A 213 4.27 5.09 -31.90
CA LEU A 213 4.89 4.17 -30.94
C LEU A 213 5.75 4.80 -29.83
N TRP A 214 5.09 5.17 -28.72
CA TRP A 214 5.71 5.11 -27.40
C TRP A 214 5.71 3.63 -26.96
N PRO A 215 6.81 3.04 -26.50
CA PRO A 215 6.78 1.68 -25.99
C PRO A 215 5.96 1.65 -24.70
N ALA A 216 4.91 0.83 -24.73
CA ALA A 216 4.15 0.44 -23.57
C ALA A 216 5.07 -0.17 -22.51
N ARG A 217 4.79 0.14 -21.25
CA ARG A 217 5.37 -0.54 -20.09
C ARG A 217 5.15 -2.04 -20.23
N ALA A 218 6.23 -2.79 -20.39
CA ALA A 218 6.23 -4.22 -20.16
C ALA A 218 6.04 -4.45 -18.64
N THR A 219 4.82 -4.78 -18.23
CA THR A 219 4.60 -5.53 -17.00
C THR A 219 5.11 -6.95 -17.24
N SER A 220 6.23 -7.30 -16.63
CA SER A 220 6.73 -8.67 -16.57
C SER A 220 5.78 -9.51 -15.71
N ARG A 221 4.83 -10.17 -16.37
CA ARG A 221 4.07 -11.30 -15.83
C ARG A 221 4.62 -12.56 -16.49
N ALA A 222 5.70 -13.10 -15.93
CA ALA A 222 6.18 -14.43 -16.30
C ALA A 222 5.43 -15.46 -15.46
N GLY A 223 4.43 -16.07 -16.08
CA GLY A 223 3.80 -17.29 -15.59
C GLY A 223 4.79 -18.46 -15.71
N SER A 224 4.90 -19.21 -14.62
CA SER A 224 5.54 -20.51 -14.58
C SER A 224 4.71 -21.51 -15.40
N ALA A 225 5.36 -22.05 -16.44
CA ALA A 225 4.80 -23.10 -17.28
C ALA A 225 4.64 -24.40 -16.49
N ARG A 226 3.39 -24.85 -16.47
CA ARG A 226 2.90 -26.18 -16.11
C ARG A 226 3.48 -27.20 -17.10
N ARG A 227 4.34 -28.12 -16.63
CA ARG A 227 4.65 -29.37 -17.34
C ARG A 227 3.67 -30.43 -16.89
N GLU A 228 2.82 -30.86 -17.81
CA GLU A 228 2.07 -32.09 -17.71
C GLU A 228 2.98 -33.24 -18.18
N HIS A 229 3.30 -34.16 -17.27
CA HIS A 229 3.65 -35.53 -17.62
C HIS A 229 2.75 -36.43 -16.78
N GLY A 230 1.83 -37.12 -17.45
CA GLY A 230 1.01 -38.15 -16.84
C GLY A 230 1.86 -39.37 -16.50
N ILE A 231 1.70 -39.89 -15.30
CA ILE A 231 1.97 -41.30 -14.97
C ILE A 231 0.77 -41.82 -14.18
N ARG A 232 0.35 -43.01 -14.61
CA ARG A 232 -0.75 -43.86 -14.17
C ARG A 232 -0.73 -44.18 -12.66
N SER A 233 -1.95 -44.23 -12.13
CA SER A 233 -2.56 -45.34 -11.38
C SER A 233 -1.74 -46.10 -10.32
N GLY A 234 -2.28 -46.08 -9.10
CA GLY A 234 -2.25 -47.22 -8.17
C GLY A 234 -1.55 -46.94 -6.84
N GLY A 235 -2.28 -47.13 -5.73
CA GLY A 235 -1.65 -47.42 -4.43
C GLY A 235 -2.21 -46.68 -3.22
N SER A 236 -3.15 -47.36 -2.56
CA SER A 236 -3.19 -47.63 -1.11
C SER A 236 -3.03 -46.51 -0.06
N ILE A 237 -4.09 -46.42 0.74
CA ILE A 237 -4.16 -45.93 2.13
C ILE A 237 -3.17 -46.69 3.02
N PRO A 238 -2.52 -46.00 3.99
CA PRO A 238 -2.68 -46.40 5.41
C PRO A 238 -2.82 -45.14 6.30
N SER A 239 -3.83 -44.98 7.16
CA SER A 239 -4.10 -45.70 8.42
C SER A 239 -2.90 -45.84 9.36
N TRP A 240 -2.77 -44.90 10.30
CA TRP A 240 -2.24 -45.10 11.65
C TRP A 240 -2.76 -43.90 12.48
N ALA A 241 -3.73 -44.04 13.39
CA ALA A 241 -3.75 -44.80 14.65
C ALA A 241 -2.64 -44.38 15.62
N THR A 242 -2.99 -43.44 16.51
CA THR A 242 -2.36 -43.26 17.83
C THR A 242 -2.68 -44.47 18.71
N PRO A 243 -1.75 -44.93 19.55
CA PRO A 243 -2.11 -44.98 20.96
C PRO A 243 -0.97 -44.66 21.96
N ALA A 244 -1.40 -44.07 23.07
CA ALA A 244 -1.02 -44.25 24.48
C ALA A 244 0.45 -44.49 24.93
N ARG A 245 0.82 -43.75 25.99
CA ARG A 245 1.96 -43.95 26.90
C ARG A 245 1.90 -45.31 27.63
N PRO A 246 3.05 -45.77 28.16
CA PRO A 246 3.21 -45.75 29.62
C PRO A 246 4.61 -45.30 30.12
N ARG A 247 4.66 -44.80 31.37
CA ARG A 247 5.84 -44.73 32.28
C ARG A 247 5.96 -46.10 32.99
N PRO A 248 7.15 -46.62 33.35
CA PRO A 248 7.95 -46.22 34.54
C PRO A 248 9.48 -46.24 34.20
N GLY A 249 10.50 -45.97 35.01
CA GLY A 249 10.74 -45.73 36.43
C GLY A 249 12.26 -45.93 36.65
N SER A 250 12.82 -45.18 37.60
CA SER A 250 14.05 -45.49 38.40
C SER A 250 15.39 -45.86 37.71
N GLY A 251 16.36 -44.95 37.86
CA GLY A 251 17.65 -45.24 38.49
C GLY A 251 18.77 -45.84 37.64
N CYS A 252 19.87 -45.09 37.46
CA CYS A 252 21.23 -45.54 37.78
C CYS A 252 22.24 -44.39 37.60
N SER A 253 23.20 -44.38 38.51
CA SER A 253 24.24 -43.37 38.74
C SER A 253 25.38 -43.37 37.70
N CYS A 254 26.09 -42.23 37.67
CA CYS A 254 27.39 -41.86 37.09
C CYS A 254 28.51 -42.94 37.16
N PRO A 255 29.72 -42.79 36.54
CA PRO A 255 30.42 -41.53 36.16
C PRO A 255 31.34 -41.54 34.91
N GLY A 256 31.88 -40.36 34.57
CA GLY A 256 33.24 -40.23 34.03
C GLY A 256 33.39 -39.88 32.55
N TRP A 257 33.43 -38.58 32.22
CA TRP A 257 33.99 -38.10 30.95
C TRP A 257 35.13 -37.12 31.25
N ARG A 258 36.36 -37.54 30.93
CA ARG A 258 37.54 -36.67 30.81
C ARG A 258 37.60 -36.10 29.39
N PRO A 259 38.10 -34.86 29.20
CA PRO A 259 38.26 -34.25 27.89
C PRO A 259 39.56 -34.72 27.21
N LEU A 260 39.51 -34.94 25.88
CA LEU A 260 40.68 -35.05 25.01
C LEU A 260 40.93 -33.70 24.29
N PRO A 261 42.19 -33.29 24.11
CA PRO A 261 42.54 -32.05 23.41
C PRO A 261 42.65 -32.27 21.89
N TRP A 262 42.14 -31.32 21.11
CA TRP A 262 42.38 -31.25 19.68
C TRP A 262 43.62 -30.39 19.41
N ALA A 263 44.64 -31.00 18.80
CA ALA A 263 45.76 -30.31 18.19
C ALA A 263 45.40 -29.92 16.75
N CYS A 264 45.74 -28.68 16.38
CA CYS A 264 45.67 -28.16 15.02
C CYS A 264 46.82 -28.71 14.17
N CYS A 265 46.51 -29.04 12.91
CA CYS A 265 47.37 -28.86 11.75
C CYS A 265 46.67 -27.87 10.82
#